data_AF-A7H7A6-F1
#
_entry.id   AF-A7H7A6-F1
#
_cell.length_a   1.000
_cell.length_b   1.000
_cell.length_c   1.000
_cell.angle_alpha   90.00
_cell.angle_beta   90.00
_cell.angle_gamma   90.00
#
_symmetry.space_group_name_H-M   'P 1'
#
loop_
_entity.id
_entity.type
_entity.pdbx_description
1 polymer ?
#
loop_
_entity_poly.entity_id
_entity_poly.type
_entity_poly.pdbx_seq_one_letter_code
_entity_poly.pdbx_strand_id
1 'polypeptide(L)'
;MRGLMGSFAVLPLSELVDLLARRSMSGTLGCERGTVQKSVHVREGVAVGAESNDPREHLGQLLLNFGHVTEEQLAKAFQTQEETRIRLGKVLTLVGLVSPDTVRDVLAIKLRETLLDVFLWDAGVFWFDGGSPPVVDDLDAAVPLADIAREAEFRTTAWSAFRGEFPSGAATLVVEEAAATASADPTTVDGRLLALAREGKTIDEIGLALHATDFHLYQRLYALARQGALRAAPAPLAAAAAAEPVGAADLIDRARALLADGRADDAELVAARAVELAPASEAARSLLGETERVLGERLRAELLGPPRTPRVRLSSPEVARLRLSSADKYLLSRCDGRRDLRELARVAPLRELDVLKAIRRFADAGLVELG
;
A
#
# COMPACT_ATOMS: atom_id res chain seq x y z
N MET A 1 16.72 27.90 -1.99
CA MET A 1 17.32 26.64 -2.46
C MET A 1 18.50 26.29 -1.57
N ARG A 2 18.33 25.27 -0.73
CA ARG A 2 19.32 24.29 -0.24
C ARG A 2 18.52 23.29 0.59
N GLY A 3 17.87 22.34 -0.10
CA GLY A 3 17.25 21.20 0.56
C GLY A 3 18.30 20.26 1.12
N LEU A 4 17.94 19.47 2.13
CA LEU A 4 18.78 18.35 2.57
C LEU A 4 18.51 17.17 1.63
N MET A 5 19.52 16.42 1.23
CA MET A 5 19.35 15.19 0.45
C MET A 5 20.40 14.18 0.87
N GLY A 6 20.04 12.90 0.85
CA GLY A 6 20.96 11.84 1.27
C GLY A 6 20.33 10.46 1.21
N SER A 7 21.03 9.50 1.79
CA SER A 7 20.56 8.12 1.93
C SER A 7 20.39 7.76 3.41
N PHE A 8 19.44 6.88 3.70
CA PHE A 8 19.22 6.37 5.06
C PHE A 8 20.39 5.54 5.58
N ALA A 9 21.27 5.06 4.69
CA ALA A 9 22.52 4.39 5.06
C ALA A 9 23.56 5.36 5.67
N VAL A 10 23.48 6.65 5.36
CA VAL A 10 24.42 7.68 5.87
C VAL A 10 23.79 8.51 6.99
N LEU A 11 22.52 8.89 6.85
CA LEU A 11 21.75 9.59 7.87
C LEU A 11 20.44 8.84 8.09
N PRO A 12 20.33 8.04 9.17
CA PRO A 12 19.10 7.32 9.50
C PRO A 12 17.90 8.26 9.63
N LEU A 13 16.71 7.75 9.31
CA LEU A 13 15.49 8.55 9.39
C LEU A 13 15.24 9.10 10.80
N SER A 14 15.56 8.35 11.85
CA SER A 14 15.44 8.80 13.24
C SER A 14 16.21 10.08 13.50
N GLU A 15 17.47 10.15 13.09
CA GLU A 15 18.30 11.35 13.24
C GLU A 15 17.78 12.53 12.41
N LEU A 16 17.29 12.26 11.20
CA LEU A 16 16.70 13.28 10.34
C LEU A 16 15.42 13.85 10.96
N VAL A 17 14.49 13.01 11.39
CA VAL A 17 13.23 13.42 12.02
C VAL A 17 13.51 14.19 13.31
N ASP A 18 14.45 13.74 14.13
CA ASP A 18 14.88 14.44 15.33
C ASP A 18 15.50 15.82 15.02
N LEU A 19 16.26 15.94 13.94
CA LEU A 19 16.79 17.22 13.48
C LEU A 19 15.64 18.17 13.09
N LEU A 20 14.71 17.71 12.26
CA LEU A 20 13.57 18.50 11.79
C LEU A 20 12.70 18.96 12.96
N ALA A 21 12.45 18.08 13.94
CA ALA A 21 11.70 18.37 15.15
C ALA A 21 12.41 19.39 16.05
N ARG A 22 13.68 19.14 16.43
CA ARG A 22 14.44 19.99 17.36
C ARG A 22 14.72 21.38 16.81
N ARG A 23 14.80 21.52 15.48
CA ARG A 23 15.02 22.81 14.80
C ARG A 23 13.72 23.49 14.38
N SER A 24 12.55 22.92 14.69
CA SER A 24 11.24 23.41 14.27
C SER A 24 11.20 23.74 12.78
N MET A 25 11.74 22.83 11.94
CA MET A 25 11.82 23.06 10.50
C MET A 25 10.43 22.95 9.85
N SER A 26 10.27 23.69 8.76
CA SER A 26 9.08 23.66 7.91
C SER A 26 9.48 23.35 6.46
N GLY A 27 8.72 22.48 5.80
CA GLY A 27 9.03 22.01 4.45
C GLY A 27 8.39 20.66 4.16
N THR A 28 8.85 20.01 3.09
CA THR A 28 8.40 18.66 2.70
C THR A 28 9.57 17.69 2.79
N LEU A 29 9.42 16.66 3.62
CA LEU A 29 10.30 15.49 3.65
C LEU A 29 9.78 14.48 2.64
N GLY A 30 10.56 14.16 1.61
CA GLY A 30 10.30 13.05 0.70
C GLY A 30 11.25 11.89 0.94
N CYS A 31 10.73 10.67 0.80
CA CYS A 31 11.41 9.42 1.05
C CYS A 31 11.14 8.43 -0.09
N GLU A 32 12.17 7.76 -0.58
CA GLU A 32 12.06 6.76 -1.64
C GLU A 32 12.85 5.48 -1.34
N ARG A 33 12.21 4.33 -1.59
CA ARG A 33 12.85 3.01 -1.58
C ARG A 33 12.26 2.15 -2.68
N GLY A 34 13.06 1.87 -3.70
CA GLY A 34 12.61 1.12 -4.87
C GLY A 34 11.46 1.86 -5.56
N THR A 35 10.29 1.23 -5.61
CA THR A 35 9.06 1.79 -6.18
C THR A 35 8.21 2.55 -5.16
N VAL A 36 8.53 2.46 -3.87
CA VAL A 36 7.75 3.10 -2.81
C VAL A 36 8.22 4.55 -2.64
N GLN A 37 7.27 5.48 -2.73
CA GLN A 37 7.49 6.91 -2.59
C GLN A 37 6.54 7.48 -1.55
N LYS A 38 7.09 8.23 -0.61
CA LYS A 38 6.34 8.82 0.50
C LYS A 38 6.77 10.25 0.73
N SER A 39 5.84 11.11 1.13
CA SER A 39 6.16 12.47 1.52
C SER A 39 5.40 12.87 2.78
N VAL A 40 6.00 13.74 3.59
CA VAL A 40 5.41 14.31 4.79
C VAL A 40 5.63 15.82 4.76
N HIS A 41 4.54 16.56 4.87
CA HIS A 41 4.58 18.02 5.05
C HIS A 41 4.77 18.34 6.52
N VAL A 42 5.79 19.14 6.81
CA VAL A 42 6.18 19.54 8.16
C VAL A 42 5.99 21.04 8.32
N ARG A 43 5.39 21.45 9.43
CA ARG A 43 5.29 22.83 9.89
C ARG A 43 5.83 22.91 11.30
N GLU A 44 6.90 23.66 11.52
CA GLU A 44 7.46 23.95 12.85
C GLU A 44 7.75 22.67 13.66
N GLY A 45 8.24 21.62 12.99
CA GLY A 45 8.49 20.31 13.63
C GLY A 45 7.25 19.44 13.85
N VAL A 46 6.11 19.81 13.28
CA VAL A 46 4.83 19.07 13.34
C VAL A 46 4.47 18.57 11.94
N ALA A 47 4.17 17.28 11.82
CA ALA A 47 3.67 16.71 10.57
C ALA A 47 2.19 17.08 10.40
N VAL A 48 1.84 17.67 9.25
CA VAL A 48 0.51 18.25 8.96
C VAL A 48 -0.15 17.69 7.70
N GLY A 49 0.58 16.88 6.93
CA GLY A 49 0.05 16.13 5.80
C GLY A 49 1.03 15.06 5.37
N ALA A 50 0.54 14.02 4.70
CA ALA A 50 1.38 12.94 4.22
C ALA A 50 0.81 12.34 2.92
N GLU A 51 1.69 12.00 1.99
CA GLU A 51 1.35 11.32 0.74
C GLU A 51 2.14 10.02 0.66
N SER A 52 1.51 9.01 0.08
CA SER A 52 2.10 7.68 -0.10
C SER A 52 1.55 7.07 -1.37
N ASN A 53 2.41 6.40 -2.12
CA ASN A 53 1.97 5.61 -3.26
C ASN A 53 1.56 4.17 -2.91
N ASP A 54 1.56 3.79 -1.62
CA ASP A 54 0.86 2.59 -1.13
C ASP A 54 -0.61 2.93 -0.82
N PRO A 55 -1.57 2.37 -1.57
CA PRO A 55 -2.98 2.68 -1.37
C PRO A 55 -3.53 2.29 0.00
N ARG A 56 -2.94 1.31 0.69
CA ARG A 56 -3.37 0.92 2.06
C ARG A 56 -3.21 2.05 3.07
N GLU A 57 -2.38 3.05 2.75
CA GLU A 57 -2.15 4.25 3.57
C GLU A 57 -3.01 5.45 3.11
N HIS A 58 -3.93 5.26 2.17
CA HIS A 58 -4.84 6.31 1.73
C HIS A 58 -6.00 6.47 2.70
N LEU A 59 -6.49 7.71 2.85
CA LEU A 59 -7.59 8.03 3.77
C LEU A 59 -8.82 7.13 3.53
N GLY A 60 -9.21 6.91 2.27
CA GLY A 60 -10.35 6.07 1.93
C GLY A 60 -10.18 4.62 2.39
N GLN A 61 -8.97 4.06 2.24
CA GLN A 61 -8.69 2.68 2.66
C GLN A 61 -8.65 2.53 4.17
N LEU A 62 -8.09 3.50 4.89
CA LEU A 62 -8.13 3.51 6.35
C LEU A 62 -9.57 3.64 6.88
N LEU A 63 -10.41 4.46 6.26
CA LEU A 63 -11.82 4.57 6.62
C LEU A 63 -12.59 3.28 6.37
N LEU A 64 -12.28 2.54 5.28
CA LEU A 64 -12.82 1.20 5.03
C LEU A 64 -12.36 0.20 6.09
N ASN A 65 -11.07 0.20 6.39
CA ASN A 65 -10.46 -0.69 7.38
C ASN A 65 -11.08 -0.51 8.76
N PHE A 66 -11.29 0.73 9.19
CA PHE A 66 -11.92 1.08 10.47
C PHE A 66 -13.46 0.99 10.46
N GLY A 67 -14.07 0.65 9.31
CA GLY A 67 -15.51 0.46 9.20
C GLY A 67 -16.34 1.76 9.22
N HIS A 68 -15.71 2.91 8.96
CA HIS A 68 -16.40 4.21 8.89
C HIS A 68 -17.18 4.39 7.59
N VAL A 69 -16.78 3.70 6.51
CA VAL A 69 -17.46 3.70 5.21
C VAL A 69 -17.52 2.29 4.64
N THR A 70 -18.46 2.03 3.73
CA THR A 70 -18.47 0.84 2.87
C THR A 70 -17.78 1.11 1.54
N GLU A 71 -17.46 0.07 0.78
CA GLU A 71 -16.83 0.21 -0.54
C GLU A 71 -17.74 0.96 -1.53
N GLU A 72 -19.04 0.73 -1.47
CA GLU A 72 -20.02 1.41 -2.31
C GLU A 72 -20.12 2.90 -1.95
N GLN A 73 -20.02 3.23 -0.66
CA GLN A 73 -19.99 4.62 -0.20
C GLN A 73 -18.70 5.31 -0.64
N LEU A 74 -17.56 4.64 -0.51
CA LEU A 74 -16.26 5.18 -0.90
C LEU A 74 -16.18 5.38 -2.43
N ALA A 75 -16.66 4.44 -3.23
CA ALA A 75 -16.69 4.56 -4.69
C ALA A 75 -17.48 5.81 -5.14
N LYS A 76 -18.67 6.04 -4.56
CA LYS A 76 -19.47 7.24 -4.80
C LYS A 76 -18.75 8.52 -4.37
N ALA A 77 -18.10 8.51 -3.20
CA ALA A 77 -17.35 9.66 -2.72
C ALA A 77 -16.17 10.01 -3.66
N PHE A 78 -15.48 9.01 -4.22
CA PHE A 78 -14.44 9.24 -5.23
C PHE A 78 -15.00 9.83 -6.52
N GLN A 79 -16.17 9.38 -6.98
CA GLN A 79 -16.84 9.97 -8.13
C GLN A 79 -17.13 11.46 -7.90
N THR A 80 -17.73 11.80 -6.75
CA THR A 80 -17.99 13.20 -6.39
C THR A 80 -16.70 14.01 -6.28
N GLN A 81 -15.63 13.45 -5.69
CA GLN A 81 -14.32 14.11 -5.64
C GLN A 81 -13.77 14.41 -7.03
N GLU A 82 -13.91 13.50 -8.00
CA GLU A 82 -13.44 13.70 -9.37
C GLU A 82 -14.21 14.83 -10.09
N GLU A 83 -15.53 14.84 -9.94
CA GLU A 83 -16.43 15.83 -10.54
C GLU A 83 -16.22 17.23 -9.93
N THR A 84 -16.05 17.32 -8.62
CA THR A 84 -15.99 18.59 -7.88
C THR A 84 -14.57 19.08 -7.61
N ARG A 85 -13.56 18.21 -7.72
CA ARG A 85 -12.16 18.43 -7.30
C ARG A 85 -11.98 18.77 -5.81
N ILE A 86 -13.00 18.50 -4.99
CA ILE A 86 -12.95 18.67 -3.54
C ILE A 86 -12.21 17.48 -2.91
N ARG A 87 -11.41 17.72 -1.85
CA ARG A 87 -10.71 16.66 -1.10
C ARG A 87 -11.69 15.60 -0.58
N LEU A 88 -11.32 14.32 -0.68
CA LEU A 88 -12.16 13.18 -0.26
C LEU A 88 -12.72 13.35 1.16
N GLY A 89 -11.88 13.74 2.13
CA GLY A 89 -12.32 13.97 3.51
C GLY A 89 -13.46 14.99 3.59
N LYS A 90 -13.36 16.10 2.85
CA LYS A 90 -14.40 17.12 2.79
C LYS A 90 -15.65 16.60 2.11
N VAL A 91 -15.53 15.87 0.99
CA VAL A 91 -16.67 15.21 0.32
C VAL A 91 -17.43 14.34 1.31
N LEU A 92 -16.74 13.45 2.02
CA LEU A 92 -17.33 12.52 3.00
C LEU A 92 -18.05 13.25 4.15
N THR A 93 -17.51 14.37 4.61
CA THR A 93 -18.17 15.20 5.63
C THR A 93 -19.40 15.93 5.10
N LEU A 94 -19.35 16.46 3.88
CA LEU A 94 -20.46 17.20 3.27
C LEU A 94 -21.66 16.30 2.99
N VAL A 95 -21.43 15.04 2.62
CA VAL A 95 -22.51 14.05 2.41
C VAL A 95 -22.96 13.36 3.70
N GLY A 96 -22.37 13.70 4.86
CA GLY A 96 -22.76 13.17 6.16
C GLY A 96 -22.37 11.71 6.41
N LEU A 97 -21.41 11.15 5.66
CA LEU A 97 -20.95 9.77 5.84
C LEU A 97 -19.96 9.64 7.01
N VAL A 98 -19.11 10.65 7.21
CA VAL A 98 -18.07 10.64 8.25
C VAL A 98 -18.02 12.02 8.91
N SER A 99 -17.83 12.06 10.23
CA SER A 99 -17.72 13.33 10.96
C SER A 99 -16.36 14.02 10.68
N PRO A 100 -16.28 15.36 10.80
CA PRO A 100 -15.00 16.08 10.70
C PRO A 100 -13.94 15.59 11.69
N ASP A 101 -14.35 15.26 12.92
CA ASP A 101 -13.45 14.72 13.96
C ASP A 101 -12.88 13.37 13.54
N THR A 102 -13.73 12.46 13.05
CA THR A 102 -13.28 11.16 12.55
C THR A 102 -12.34 11.30 11.36
N VAL A 103 -12.58 12.23 10.43
CA VAL A 103 -11.65 12.48 9.32
C VAL A 103 -10.29 12.95 9.84
N ARG A 104 -10.27 13.88 10.82
CA ARG A 104 -9.03 14.35 11.46
C ARG A 104 -8.28 13.21 12.15
N ASP A 105 -8.98 12.37 12.91
CA ASP A 105 -8.37 11.24 13.62
C ASP A 105 -7.74 10.24 12.64
N VAL A 106 -8.44 9.90 11.56
CA VAL A 106 -7.92 8.97 10.55
C VAL A 106 -6.80 9.59 9.72
N LEU A 107 -6.83 10.90 9.46
CA LEU A 107 -5.69 11.60 8.86
C LEU A 107 -4.47 11.59 9.78
N ALA A 108 -4.66 11.71 11.10
CA ALA A 108 -3.58 11.63 12.08
C ALA A 108 -2.95 10.22 12.11
N ILE A 109 -3.76 9.17 11.92
CA ILE A 109 -3.28 7.79 11.74
C ILE A 109 -2.53 7.68 10.42
N LYS A 110 -3.09 8.17 9.31
CA LYS A 110 -2.43 8.17 7.99
C LYS A 110 -1.02 8.77 8.06
N LEU A 111 -0.89 9.94 8.70
CA LEU A 111 0.37 10.63 8.91
C LEU A 111 1.38 9.75 9.66
N ARG A 112 0.95 9.14 10.76
CA ARG A 112 1.77 8.21 11.54
C ARG A 112 2.20 7.01 10.70
N GLU A 113 1.26 6.28 10.09
CA GLU A 113 1.57 5.09 9.30
C GLU A 113 2.53 5.39 8.14
N THR A 114 2.31 6.51 7.44
CA THR A 114 3.15 6.89 6.30
C THR A 114 4.61 7.03 6.74
N LEU A 115 4.87 7.76 7.85
CA LEU A 115 6.24 8.00 8.30
C LEU A 115 6.83 6.79 9.08
N LEU A 116 6.04 6.12 9.92
CA LEU A 116 6.46 4.97 10.72
C LEU A 116 6.86 3.77 9.86
N ASP A 117 6.27 3.59 8.68
CA ASP A 117 6.77 2.58 7.74
C ASP A 117 8.17 2.93 7.23
N VAL A 118 8.47 4.21 6.95
CA VAL A 118 9.82 4.63 6.49
C VAL A 118 10.88 4.36 7.57
N PHE A 119 10.52 4.42 8.86
CA PHE A 119 11.43 4.03 9.95
C PHE A 119 11.89 2.58 9.88
N LEU A 120 11.16 1.71 9.17
CA LEU A 120 11.50 0.29 8.99
C LEU A 120 12.38 0.05 7.75
N TRP A 121 12.79 1.10 7.05
CA TRP A 121 13.58 0.96 5.83
C TRP A 121 15.07 0.86 6.15
N ASP A 122 15.67 -0.30 5.87
CA ASP A 122 17.12 -0.51 6.01
C ASP A 122 17.94 0.26 4.95
N ALA A 123 17.30 0.66 3.85
CA ALA A 123 17.90 1.41 2.76
C ALA A 123 16.85 2.28 2.05
N GLY A 124 17.30 3.39 1.47
CA GLY A 124 16.47 4.33 0.74
C GLY A 124 17.14 5.70 0.67
N VAL A 125 16.50 6.62 -0.04
CA VAL A 125 16.95 8.02 -0.15
C VAL A 125 15.90 8.95 0.40
N PHE A 126 16.35 10.12 0.84
CA PHE A 126 15.47 11.19 1.28
C PHE A 126 15.87 12.52 0.65
N TRP A 127 14.91 13.42 0.58
CA TRP A 127 15.13 14.85 0.36
C TRP A 127 14.23 15.65 1.29
N PHE A 128 14.67 16.84 1.68
CA PHE A 128 13.87 17.79 2.43
C PHE A 128 13.94 19.14 1.75
N ASP A 129 12.82 19.58 1.21
CA ASP A 129 12.70 20.90 0.61
C ASP A 129 12.11 21.86 1.63
N GLY A 130 12.96 22.75 2.13
CA GLY A 130 12.54 23.83 3.02
C GLY A 130 11.65 24.83 2.29
N GLY A 131 10.54 25.21 2.93
CA GLY A 131 9.57 26.12 2.35
C GLY A 131 8.31 26.21 3.21
N SER A 132 7.41 27.13 2.84
CA SER A 132 6.12 27.23 3.50
C SER A 132 5.27 26.01 3.13
N PRO A 133 4.79 25.23 4.11
CA PRO A 133 3.88 24.13 3.84
C PRO A 133 2.57 24.66 3.25
N PRO A 134 1.79 23.82 2.52
CA PRO A 134 0.49 24.21 1.99
C PRO A 134 -0.45 24.74 3.09
N VAL A 135 -1.42 25.56 2.69
CA VAL A 135 -2.42 26.16 3.59
C VAL A 135 -3.21 25.05 4.30
N VAL A 136 -3.38 25.21 5.61
CA VAL A 136 -4.10 24.27 6.48
C VAL A 136 -5.59 24.32 6.18
N ASP A 137 -6.18 23.14 6.01
CA ASP A 137 -7.62 22.89 5.93
C ASP A 137 -8.18 22.58 7.33
N ASP A 138 -9.48 22.82 7.56
CA ASP A 138 -10.14 22.54 8.84
C ASP A 138 -10.14 21.05 9.21
N LEU A 139 -9.93 20.18 8.23
CA LEU A 139 -9.82 18.74 8.40
C LEU A 139 -8.38 18.23 8.55
N ASP A 140 -7.36 19.10 8.46
CA ASP A 140 -5.97 18.65 8.56
C ASP A 140 -5.63 18.17 9.97
N ALA A 141 -4.92 17.04 10.03
CA ALA A 141 -4.38 16.52 11.27
C ALA A 141 -3.01 17.14 11.57
N ALA A 142 -2.66 17.22 12.86
CA ALA A 142 -1.35 17.68 13.31
C ALA A 142 -0.75 16.65 14.27
N VAL A 143 0.44 16.16 13.94
CA VAL A 143 1.15 15.17 14.76
C VAL A 143 2.60 15.61 14.96
N PRO A 144 3.05 15.88 16.20
CA PRO A 144 4.44 16.26 16.45
C PRO A 144 5.41 15.18 15.95
N LEU A 145 6.46 15.58 15.23
CA LEU A 145 7.46 14.64 14.73
C LEU A 145 8.16 13.87 15.86
N ALA A 146 8.36 14.52 17.01
CA ALA A 146 8.93 13.90 18.19
C ALA A 146 8.05 12.76 18.76
N ASP A 147 6.73 12.83 18.60
CA ASP A 147 5.83 11.76 19.03
C ASP A 147 5.90 10.57 18.07
N ILE A 148 6.01 10.83 16.76
CA ILE A 148 6.22 9.80 15.76
C ILE A 148 7.57 9.10 15.97
N ALA A 149 8.64 9.85 16.22
CA ALA A 149 9.96 9.29 16.49
C ALA A 149 9.95 8.37 17.72
N ARG A 150 9.32 8.82 18.81
CA ARG A 150 9.15 8.00 20.02
C ARG A 150 8.35 6.72 19.75
N GLU A 151 7.27 6.83 18.97
CA GLU A 151 6.47 5.67 18.56
C GLU A 151 7.29 4.69 17.71
N ALA A 152 8.16 5.16 16.83
CA ALA A 152 9.02 4.33 15.98
C ALA A 152 9.96 3.42 16.80
N GLU A 153 10.50 3.93 17.91
CA GLU A 153 11.34 3.14 18.82
C GLU A 153 10.56 1.94 19.40
N PHE A 154 9.32 2.16 19.82
CA PHE A 154 8.44 1.09 20.28
C PHE A 154 8.08 0.12 19.16
N ARG A 155 7.76 0.61 17.96
CA ARG A 155 7.39 -0.23 16.81
C ARG A 155 8.54 -1.11 16.33
N THR A 156 9.78 -0.64 16.41
CA THR A 156 10.95 -1.44 16.06
C THR A 156 11.05 -2.69 16.93
N THR A 157 10.84 -2.52 18.24
CA THR A 157 10.81 -3.64 19.20
C THR A 157 9.62 -4.57 18.93
N ALA A 158 8.44 -3.99 18.69
CA ALA A 158 7.23 -4.77 18.38
C ALA A 158 7.41 -5.62 17.11
N TRP A 159 7.99 -5.06 16.05
CA TRP A 159 8.26 -5.78 14.79
C TRP A 159 9.19 -6.98 14.98
N SER A 160 10.19 -6.86 15.86
CA SER A 160 11.04 -8.01 16.20
C SER A 160 10.23 -9.14 16.83
N ALA A 161 9.28 -8.82 17.72
CA ALA A 161 8.39 -9.82 18.31
C ALA A 161 7.41 -10.40 17.28
N PHE A 162 6.85 -9.55 16.43
CA PHE A 162 5.94 -9.95 15.36
C PHE A 162 6.59 -10.93 14.40
N ARG A 163 7.82 -10.64 13.92
CA ARG A 163 8.56 -11.52 13.01
C ARG A 163 9.02 -12.83 13.67
N GLY A 164 9.19 -12.83 14.99
CA GLY A 164 9.47 -14.05 15.75
C GLY A 164 8.30 -15.05 15.71
N GLU A 165 7.06 -14.56 15.75
CA GLU A 165 5.85 -15.39 15.73
C GLU A 165 5.32 -15.62 14.30
N PHE A 166 5.43 -14.61 13.43
CA PHE A 166 4.94 -14.60 12.05
C PHE A 166 6.08 -14.17 11.10
N PRO A 167 6.93 -15.11 10.65
CA PRO A 167 8.13 -14.77 9.88
C PRO A 167 7.86 -14.19 8.49
N SER A 168 6.69 -14.48 7.91
CA SER A 168 6.35 -14.09 6.55
C SER A 168 4.85 -13.90 6.38
N GLY A 169 4.47 -12.88 5.59
CA GLY A 169 3.10 -12.63 5.16
C GLY A 169 2.51 -13.76 4.29
N ALA A 170 3.37 -14.59 3.69
CA ALA A 170 2.95 -15.75 2.92
C ALA A 170 2.45 -16.92 3.79
N ALA A 171 2.63 -16.86 5.11
CA ALA A 171 2.15 -17.90 6.02
C ALA A 171 0.62 -17.90 6.10
N THR A 172 0.03 -19.09 6.12
CA THR A 172 -1.35 -19.30 6.55
C THR A 172 -1.40 -19.41 8.08
N LEU A 173 -2.60 -19.31 8.65
CA LEU A 173 -2.82 -19.31 10.09
C LEU A 173 -3.61 -20.54 10.52
N VAL A 174 -3.31 -21.07 11.70
CA VAL A 174 -4.11 -22.10 12.37
C VAL A 174 -4.88 -21.44 13.49
N VAL A 175 -6.22 -21.54 13.45
CA VAL A 175 -7.12 -21.00 14.48
C VAL A 175 -7.41 -22.07 15.53
N GLU A 176 -7.24 -21.71 16.80
CA GLU A 176 -7.54 -22.58 17.93
C GLU A 176 -8.95 -22.23 18.45
N GLU A 177 -9.96 -22.97 17.98
CA GLU A 177 -11.39 -22.61 18.11
C GLU A 177 -11.84 -22.37 19.57
N ALA A 178 -11.32 -23.15 20.52
CA ALA A 178 -11.66 -23.00 21.92
C ALA A 178 -11.23 -21.63 22.49
N ALA A 179 -10.08 -21.11 22.08
CA ALA A 179 -9.56 -19.82 22.53
C ALA A 179 -10.10 -18.65 21.69
N ALA A 180 -10.41 -18.88 20.42
CA ALA A 180 -10.91 -17.87 19.49
C ALA A 180 -12.35 -17.40 19.76
N THR A 181 -13.12 -18.14 20.58
CA THR A 181 -14.55 -17.88 20.82
C THR A 181 -14.82 -16.46 21.35
N ALA A 182 -13.94 -15.93 22.20
CA ALA A 182 -14.10 -14.58 22.77
C ALA A 182 -13.95 -13.45 21.75
N SER A 183 -13.26 -13.72 20.63
CA SER A 183 -12.96 -12.75 19.56
C SER A 183 -13.69 -13.10 18.25
N ALA A 184 -14.71 -13.96 18.32
CA ALA A 184 -15.35 -14.55 17.15
C ALA A 184 -16.44 -13.68 16.51
N ASP A 185 -16.74 -12.49 17.05
CA ASP A 185 -17.77 -11.60 16.49
C ASP A 185 -17.38 -11.18 15.06
N PRO A 186 -18.12 -11.63 14.02
CA PRO A 186 -17.76 -11.41 12.63
C PRO A 186 -17.89 -9.94 12.19
N THR A 187 -18.48 -9.08 13.01
CA THR A 187 -18.55 -7.63 12.74
C THR A 187 -17.27 -6.90 13.17
N THR A 188 -16.47 -7.52 14.02
CA THR A 188 -15.20 -6.97 14.50
C THR A 188 -14.04 -7.29 13.55
N VAL A 189 -12.96 -6.49 13.63
CA VAL A 189 -11.73 -6.74 12.86
C VAL A 189 -11.16 -8.13 13.18
N ASP A 190 -11.18 -8.54 14.45
CA ASP A 190 -10.69 -9.86 14.87
C ASP A 190 -11.53 -11.00 14.32
N GLY A 191 -12.86 -10.91 14.42
CA GLY A 191 -13.72 -11.99 13.91
C GLY A 191 -13.61 -12.14 12.40
N ARG A 192 -13.47 -11.03 11.65
CA ARG A 192 -13.19 -11.06 10.21
C ARG A 192 -11.82 -11.66 9.91
N LEU A 193 -10.78 -11.29 10.65
CA LEU A 193 -9.44 -11.86 10.53
C LEU A 193 -9.48 -13.38 10.77
N LEU A 194 -10.12 -13.83 11.84
CA LEU A 194 -10.26 -15.24 12.18
C LEU A 194 -11.07 -16.01 11.14
N ALA A 195 -12.13 -15.40 10.57
CA ALA A 195 -12.89 -16.01 9.48
C ALA A 195 -12.01 -16.24 8.23
N LEU A 196 -11.24 -15.22 7.82
CA LEU A 196 -10.31 -15.36 6.69
C LEU A 196 -9.19 -16.36 6.97
N ALA A 197 -8.69 -16.42 8.22
CA ALA A 197 -7.74 -17.43 8.64
C ALA A 197 -8.31 -18.85 8.50
N ARG A 198 -9.57 -19.09 8.90
CA ARG A 198 -10.25 -20.39 8.72
C ARG A 198 -10.43 -20.78 7.26
N GLU A 199 -10.58 -19.81 6.36
CA GLU A 199 -10.60 -20.03 4.91
C GLU A 199 -9.22 -20.42 4.33
N GLY A 200 -8.18 -20.47 5.17
CA GLY A 200 -6.82 -20.80 4.75
C GLY A 200 -6.10 -19.66 4.04
N LYS A 201 -6.57 -18.41 4.25
CA LYS A 201 -5.92 -17.23 3.67
C LYS A 201 -4.54 -17.01 4.30
N THR A 202 -3.60 -16.53 3.48
CA THR A 202 -2.31 -16.06 4.00
C THR A 202 -2.46 -14.73 4.73
N ILE A 203 -1.48 -14.36 5.55
CA ILE A 203 -1.46 -13.05 6.23
C ILE A 203 -1.56 -11.91 5.21
N ASP A 204 -0.86 -12.00 4.07
CA ASP A 204 -0.93 -10.98 2.99
C ASP A 204 -2.34 -10.89 2.39
N GLU A 205 -2.99 -12.04 2.15
CA GLU A 205 -4.37 -12.08 1.65
C GLU A 205 -5.35 -11.47 2.67
N ILE A 206 -5.13 -11.73 3.97
CA ILE A 206 -5.91 -11.13 5.05
C ILE A 206 -5.72 -9.61 5.06
N GLY A 207 -4.49 -9.12 4.96
CA GLY A 207 -4.20 -7.68 4.93
C GLY A 207 -4.91 -6.97 3.78
N LEU A 208 -4.87 -7.55 2.58
CA LEU A 208 -5.60 -7.04 1.42
C LEU A 208 -7.11 -7.07 1.61
N ALA A 209 -7.66 -8.17 2.13
CA ALA A 209 -9.11 -8.32 2.33
C ALA A 209 -9.67 -7.37 3.42
N LEU A 210 -8.84 -7.01 4.40
CA LEU A 210 -9.20 -6.09 5.47
C LEU A 210 -8.85 -4.63 5.17
N HIS A 211 -8.14 -4.33 4.08
CA HIS A 211 -7.55 -3.02 3.80
C HIS A 211 -6.61 -2.53 4.91
N ALA A 212 -5.97 -3.47 5.62
CA ALA A 212 -5.14 -3.17 6.79
C ALA A 212 -3.70 -2.84 6.39
N THR A 213 -3.10 -1.87 7.08
CA THR A 213 -1.64 -1.67 7.06
C THR A 213 -0.94 -2.81 7.79
N ASP A 214 0.30 -3.11 7.40
CA ASP A 214 1.05 -4.25 7.93
C ASP A 214 1.20 -4.17 9.47
N PHE A 215 1.59 -3.02 10.01
CA PHE A 215 1.80 -2.91 11.46
C PHE A 215 0.53 -3.25 12.26
N HIS A 216 -0.60 -2.64 11.92
CA HIS A 216 -1.88 -2.89 12.60
C HIS A 216 -2.33 -4.35 12.46
N LEU A 217 -2.16 -4.95 11.28
CA LEU A 217 -2.48 -6.36 11.07
C LEU A 217 -1.64 -7.26 11.98
N TYR A 218 -0.31 -7.09 11.97
CA TYR A 218 0.59 -7.90 12.79
C TYR A 218 0.39 -7.66 14.29
N GLN A 219 0.04 -6.45 14.70
CA GLN A 219 -0.33 -6.16 16.09
C GLN A 219 -1.56 -6.96 16.53
N ARG A 220 -2.61 -7.05 15.69
CA ARG A 220 -3.79 -7.89 15.97
C ARG A 220 -3.44 -9.38 15.99
N LEU A 221 -2.67 -9.84 15.00
CA LEU A 221 -2.21 -11.23 14.94
C LEU A 221 -1.44 -11.62 16.19
N TYR A 222 -0.50 -10.77 16.63
CA TYR A 222 0.29 -11.00 17.82
C TYR A 222 -0.58 -11.01 19.08
N ALA A 223 -1.55 -10.09 19.21
CA ALA A 223 -2.48 -10.08 20.34
C ALA A 223 -3.31 -11.39 20.42
N LEU A 224 -3.84 -11.86 19.28
CA LEU A 224 -4.60 -13.11 19.21
C LEU A 224 -3.72 -14.34 19.47
N ALA A 225 -2.48 -14.36 19.00
CA ALA A 225 -1.52 -15.43 19.31
C ALA A 225 -1.15 -15.46 20.79
N ARG A 226 -0.98 -14.29 21.41
CA ARG A 226 -0.76 -14.18 22.86
C ARG A 226 -1.93 -14.70 23.70
N GLN A 227 -3.14 -14.67 23.14
CA GLN A 227 -4.35 -15.27 23.73
C GLN A 227 -4.48 -16.77 23.43
N GLY A 228 -3.60 -17.33 22.60
CA GLY A 228 -3.67 -18.70 22.12
C GLY A 228 -4.78 -18.95 21.10
N ALA A 229 -5.37 -17.89 20.52
CA ALA A 229 -6.47 -18.00 19.56
C ALA A 229 -5.99 -18.32 18.13
N LEU A 230 -4.74 -18.00 17.80
CA LEU A 230 -4.15 -18.33 16.50
C LEU A 230 -2.64 -18.53 16.59
N ARG A 231 -2.07 -19.18 15.59
CA ARG A 231 -0.62 -19.31 15.39
C ARG A 231 -0.27 -19.44 13.91
N ALA A 232 0.97 -19.17 13.55
CA ALA A 232 1.45 -19.41 12.19
C ALA A 232 1.39 -20.92 11.86
N ALA A 233 0.93 -21.25 10.65
CA ALA A 233 1.11 -22.58 10.10
C ALA A 233 2.61 -22.82 9.79
N PRO A 234 3.11 -24.06 9.90
CA PRO A 234 4.47 -24.37 9.50
C PRO A 234 4.69 -24.02 8.03
N ALA A 235 5.78 -23.30 7.74
CA ALA A 235 6.09 -22.83 6.41
C ALA A 235 6.19 -24.01 5.41
N PRO A 236 5.50 -23.97 4.27
CA PRO A 236 5.84 -24.86 3.16
C PRO A 236 7.24 -24.51 2.67
N LEU A 237 8.09 -25.52 2.41
CA LEU A 237 9.36 -25.30 1.69
C LEU A 237 9.03 -24.82 0.27
N ALA A 238 9.06 -23.51 0.04
CA ALA A 238 8.99 -22.93 -1.29
C ALA A 238 10.41 -22.58 -1.76
N ALA A 239 10.80 -23.19 -2.89
CA ALA A 239 12.08 -23.00 -3.54
C ALA A 239 12.21 -21.57 -4.09
N ALA A 240 13.22 -20.84 -3.63
CA ALA A 240 13.66 -19.62 -4.27
C ALA A 240 14.32 -19.98 -5.62
N ALA A 241 13.69 -19.58 -6.73
CA ALA A 241 14.31 -19.65 -8.04
C ALA A 241 15.39 -18.55 -8.11
N ALA A 242 16.65 -18.98 -8.09
CA ALA A 242 17.79 -18.10 -8.35
C ALA A 242 17.80 -17.75 -9.84
N ALA A 243 17.57 -16.48 -10.17
CA ALA A 243 17.82 -15.95 -11.50
C ALA A 243 19.29 -15.50 -11.60
N GLU A 244 19.91 -15.79 -12.74
CA GLU A 244 21.30 -15.42 -13.04
C GLU A 244 21.55 -13.91 -12.94
N PRO A 245 22.76 -13.47 -12.54
CA PRO A 245 23.07 -12.06 -12.38
C PRO A 245 23.27 -11.39 -13.75
N VAL A 246 22.25 -10.71 -14.24
CA VAL A 246 22.41 -9.63 -15.24
C VAL A 246 22.74 -8.35 -14.48
N GLY A 247 23.73 -7.59 -14.94
CA GLY A 247 24.10 -6.32 -14.31
C GLY A 247 22.96 -5.30 -14.38
N ALA A 248 22.76 -4.52 -13.31
CA ALA A 248 21.71 -3.50 -13.28
C ALA A 248 21.86 -2.47 -14.42
N ALA A 249 23.09 -2.16 -14.84
CA ALA A 249 23.37 -1.28 -15.98
C ALA A 249 22.79 -1.84 -17.30
N ASP A 250 23.01 -3.12 -17.59
CA ASP A 250 22.50 -3.77 -18.80
C ASP A 250 20.97 -3.80 -18.83
N LEU A 251 20.34 -3.99 -17.66
CA LEU A 251 18.88 -3.94 -17.54
C LEU A 251 18.34 -2.53 -17.80
N ILE A 252 19.02 -1.48 -17.31
CA ILE A 252 18.63 -0.08 -17.58
C ILE A 252 18.68 0.18 -19.09
N ASP A 253 19.77 -0.19 -19.77
CA ASP A 253 19.91 0.03 -21.21
C ASP A 253 18.87 -0.77 -22.01
N ARG A 254 18.61 -2.02 -21.63
CA ARG A 254 17.58 -2.85 -22.25
C ARG A 254 16.18 -2.28 -22.05
N ALA A 255 15.85 -1.82 -20.84
CA ALA A 255 14.55 -1.20 -20.56
C ALA A 255 14.36 0.09 -21.37
N ARG A 256 15.40 0.92 -21.54
CA ARG A 256 15.33 2.10 -22.42
C ARG A 256 15.06 1.74 -23.87
N ALA A 257 15.73 0.72 -24.39
CA ALA A 257 15.53 0.26 -25.76
C ALA A 257 14.08 -0.24 -25.97
N LEU A 258 13.57 -1.06 -25.04
CA LEU A 258 12.18 -1.53 -25.07
C LEU A 258 11.17 -0.38 -25.02
N LEU A 259 11.42 0.63 -24.18
CA LEU A 259 10.56 1.80 -24.07
C LEU A 259 10.56 2.61 -25.37
N ALA A 260 11.73 2.83 -25.98
CA ALA A 260 11.88 3.52 -27.26
C ALA A 260 11.15 2.80 -28.41
N ASP A 261 11.11 1.46 -28.37
CA ASP A 261 10.36 0.61 -29.30
C ASP A 261 8.84 0.56 -29.02
N GLY A 262 8.35 1.30 -28.02
CA GLY A 262 6.94 1.32 -27.62
C GLY A 262 6.48 0.08 -26.83
N ARG A 263 7.41 -0.79 -26.43
CA ARG A 263 7.14 -2.02 -25.65
C ARG A 263 7.13 -1.74 -24.15
N ALA A 264 6.21 -0.89 -23.72
CA ALA A 264 6.14 -0.39 -22.35
C ALA A 264 5.98 -1.49 -21.28
N ASP A 265 5.26 -2.59 -21.57
CA ASP A 265 5.09 -3.71 -20.62
C ASP A 265 6.42 -4.40 -20.31
N ASP A 266 7.16 -4.73 -21.38
CA ASP A 266 8.47 -5.38 -21.26
C ASP A 266 9.50 -4.44 -20.63
N ALA A 267 9.43 -3.14 -20.99
CA ALA A 267 10.30 -2.12 -20.44
C ALA A 267 10.11 -1.97 -18.93
N GLU A 268 8.86 -1.93 -18.46
CA GLU A 268 8.54 -1.81 -17.03
C GLU A 268 9.02 -3.03 -16.24
N LEU A 269 8.82 -4.25 -16.75
CA LEU A 269 9.31 -5.47 -16.09
C LEU A 269 10.84 -5.47 -15.93
N VAL A 270 11.55 -5.07 -16.98
CA VAL A 270 13.02 -5.00 -16.96
C VAL A 270 13.50 -3.86 -16.05
N ALA A 271 12.84 -2.70 -16.08
CA ALA A 271 13.16 -1.56 -15.22
C ALA A 271 12.91 -1.88 -13.74
N ALA A 272 11.82 -2.57 -13.41
CA ALA A 272 11.52 -3.02 -12.06
C ALA A 272 12.64 -3.92 -11.52
N ARG A 273 13.10 -4.88 -12.34
CA ARG A 273 14.24 -5.74 -11.99
C ARG A 273 15.54 -4.96 -11.82
N ALA A 274 15.78 -3.92 -12.62
CA ALA A 274 16.95 -3.06 -12.47
C ALA A 274 16.94 -2.32 -11.11
N VAL A 275 15.76 -1.83 -10.69
CA VAL A 275 15.57 -1.19 -9.37
C VAL A 275 15.76 -2.19 -8.23
N GLU A 276 15.31 -3.43 -8.36
CA GLU A 276 15.55 -4.48 -7.35
C GLU A 276 17.05 -4.74 -7.16
N LEU A 277 17.82 -4.81 -8.25
CA LEU A 277 19.27 -5.08 -8.20
C LEU A 277 20.09 -3.86 -7.77
N ALA A 278 19.62 -2.64 -8.06
CA ALA A 278 20.28 -1.40 -7.67
C ALA A 278 19.29 -0.36 -7.12
N PRO A 279 18.75 -0.55 -5.90
CA PRO A 279 17.71 0.33 -5.34
C PRO A 279 18.15 1.80 -5.19
N ALA A 280 19.45 2.03 -4.99
CA ALA A 280 20.02 3.37 -4.87
C ALA A 280 20.19 4.09 -6.22
N SER A 281 20.15 3.38 -7.35
CA SER A 281 20.37 3.95 -8.68
C SER A 281 19.24 4.91 -9.06
N GLU A 282 19.55 6.19 -9.14
CA GLU A 282 18.62 7.22 -9.62
C GLU A 282 18.20 6.95 -11.07
N ALA A 283 19.12 6.51 -11.92
CA ALA A 283 18.84 6.17 -13.31
C ALA A 283 17.84 5.01 -13.45
N ALA A 284 17.94 3.98 -12.61
CA ALA A 284 16.99 2.86 -12.61
C ALA A 284 15.61 3.31 -12.14
N ARG A 285 15.54 4.08 -11.04
CA ARG A 285 14.28 4.59 -10.48
C ARG A 285 13.58 5.55 -11.44
N SER A 286 14.32 6.48 -12.03
CA SER A 286 13.80 7.43 -13.01
C SER A 286 13.24 6.71 -14.24
N LEU A 287 13.96 5.70 -14.76
CA LEU A 287 13.50 4.90 -15.89
C LEU A 287 12.23 4.11 -15.54
N LEU A 288 12.18 3.48 -14.35
CA LEU A 288 10.99 2.78 -13.93
C LEU A 288 9.78 3.73 -13.85
N GLY A 289 9.93 4.89 -13.22
CA GLY A 289 8.88 5.90 -13.16
C GLY A 289 8.41 6.37 -14.54
N GLU A 290 9.33 6.53 -15.49
CA GLU A 290 8.99 6.83 -16.88
C GLU A 290 8.19 5.70 -17.54
N THR A 291 8.65 4.45 -17.41
CA THR A 291 7.95 3.28 -17.97
C THR A 291 6.57 3.08 -17.34
N GLU A 292 6.43 3.22 -16.02
CA GLU A 292 5.15 3.13 -15.30
C GLU A 292 4.18 4.23 -15.77
N ARG A 293 4.67 5.45 -15.99
CA ARG A 293 3.85 6.55 -16.52
C ARG A 293 3.32 6.24 -17.92
N VAL A 294 4.21 5.86 -18.85
CA VAL A 294 3.84 5.53 -20.23
C VAL A 294 2.88 4.34 -20.28
N LEU A 295 3.19 3.27 -19.54
CA LEU A 295 2.35 2.09 -19.43
C LEU A 295 0.98 2.43 -18.84
N GLY A 296 0.96 3.22 -17.76
CA GLY A 296 -0.27 3.65 -17.10
C GLY A 296 -1.18 4.50 -17.98
N GLU A 297 -0.63 5.48 -18.71
CA GLU A 297 -1.39 6.28 -19.68
C GLU A 297 -2.05 5.38 -20.74
N ARG A 298 -1.30 4.44 -21.30
CA ARG A 298 -1.80 3.50 -22.31
C ARG A 298 -2.89 2.57 -21.75
N LEU A 299 -2.65 1.96 -20.58
CA LEU A 299 -3.61 1.05 -19.95
C LEU A 299 -4.90 1.77 -19.53
N ARG A 300 -4.81 3.02 -19.04
CA ARG A 300 -6.01 3.84 -18.76
C ARG A 300 -6.81 4.10 -20.02
N ALA A 301 -6.16 4.53 -21.11
CA ALA A 301 -6.84 4.81 -22.36
C ALA A 301 -7.56 3.56 -22.91
N GLU A 302 -6.94 2.40 -22.76
CA GLU A 302 -7.47 1.14 -23.27
C GLU A 302 -8.56 0.51 -22.40
N LEU A 303 -8.35 0.48 -21.08
CA LEU A 303 -9.19 -0.27 -20.15
C LEU A 303 -10.22 0.61 -19.43
N LEU A 304 -9.95 1.90 -19.25
CA LEU A 304 -10.82 2.83 -18.52
C LEU A 304 -11.56 3.82 -19.42
N GLY A 305 -11.40 3.71 -20.75
CA GLY A 305 -12.09 4.53 -21.75
C GLY A 305 -13.62 4.34 -21.68
N PRO A 306 -14.19 3.30 -22.30
CA PRO A 306 -15.55 2.87 -21.97
C PRO A 306 -15.57 2.20 -20.59
N PRO A 307 -16.64 2.36 -19.79
CA PRO A 307 -16.83 1.58 -18.57
C PRO A 307 -16.88 0.10 -18.93
N ARG A 308 -15.96 -0.69 -18.38
CA ARG A 308 -15.91 -2.15 -18.56
C ARG A 308 -16.10 -2.84 -17.23
N THR A 309 -16.93 -3.87 -17.19
CA THR A 309 -17.18 -4.67 -15.98
C THR A 309 -16.46 -6.01 -16.10
N PRO A 310 -15.41 -6.28 -15.30
CA PRO A 310 -14.68 -7.54 -15.37
C PRO A 310 -15.50 -8.69 -14.76
N ARG A 311 -15.57 -9.83 -15.46
CA ARG A 311 -16.21 -11.04 -14.99
C ARG A 311 -15.31 -12.27 -15.16
N VAL A 312 -15.09 -13.03 -14.08
CA VAL A 312 -14.35 -14.29 -14.15
C VAL A 312 -15.10 -15.29 -15.03
N ARG A 313 -14.37 -15.94 -15.95
CA ARG A 313 -14.91 -17.00 -16.84
C ARG A 313 -14.78 -18.40 -16.27
N LEU A 314 -13.87 -18.59 -15.32
CA LEU A 314 -13.57 -19.86 -14.68
C LEU A 314 -14.49 -20.15 -13.49
N SER A 315 -14.67 -21.43 -13.20
CA SER A 315 -15.28 -21.88 -11.95
C SER A 315 -14.32 -21.75 -10.76
N SER A 316 -14.85 -21.66 -9.53
CA SER A 316 -14.02 -21.55 -8.31
C SER A 316 -12.95 -22.65 -8.17
N PRO A 317 -13.22 -23.94 -8.50
CA PRO A 317 -12.21 -24.99 -8.47
C PRO A 317 -11.06 -24.79 -9.47
N GLU A 318 -11.33 -24.20 -10.63
CA GLU A 318 -10.29 -23.93 -11.65
C GLU A 318 -9.38 -22.78 -11.22
N VAL A 319 -9.96 -21.72 -10.65
CA VAL A 319 -9.20 -20.60 -10.08
C VAL A 319 -8.29 -21.08 -8.94
N ALA A 320 -8.78 -21.97 -8.08
CA ALA A 320 -8.00 -22.52 -6.96
C ALA A 320 -6.75 -23.32 -7.38
N ARG A 321 -6.70 -23.82 -8.63
CA ARG A 321 -5.53 -24.54 -9.17
C ARG A 321 -4.45 -23.61 -9.69
N LEU A 322 -4.77 -22.33 -9.92
CA LEU A 322 -3.82 -21.35 -10.41
C LEU A 322 -2.87 -20.94 -9.28
N ARG A 323 -1.57 -20.89 -9.58
CA ARG A 323 -0.56 -20.32 -8.68
C ARG A 323 -0.57 -18.80 -8.83
N LEU A 324 -1.42 -18.16 -8.05
CA LEU A 324 -1.64 -16.71 -8.08
C LEU A 324 -1.04 -16.05 -6.84
N SER A 325 -0.58 -14.81 -7.01
CA SER A 325 -0.20 -13.95 -5.88
C SER A 325 -1.43 -13.57 -5.04
N SER A 326 -1.20 -13.08 -3.81
CA SER A 326 -2.27 -12.58 -2.93
C SER A 326 -3.07 -11.46 -3.59
N ALA A 327 -2.39 -10.53 -4.26
CA ALA A 327 -3.00 -9.43 -5.01
C ALA A 327 -3.86 -9.94 -6.18
N ASP A 328 -3.39 -10.95 -6.91
CA ASP A 328 -4.12 -11.51 -8.04
C ASP A 328 -5.38 -12.26 -7.61
N LYS A 329 -5.29 -13.02 -6.51
CA LYS A 329 -6.45 -13.69 -5.91
C LYS A 329 -7.48 -12.68 -5.44
N TYR A 330 -7.03 -11.60 -4.80
CA TYR A 330 -7.89 -10.50 -4.40
C TYR A 330 -8.62 -9.93 -5.63
N LEU A 331 -7.90 -9.53 -6.67
CA LEU A 331 -8.50 -8.93 -7.87
C LEU A 331 -9.46 -9.87 -8.61
N LEU A 332 -9.10 -11.15 -8.77
CA LEU A 332 -10.02 -12.13 -9.37
C LEU A 332 -11.29 -12.30 -8.56
N SER A 333 -11.23 -12.31 -7.22
CA SER A 333 -12.42 -12.37 -6.38
C SER A 333 -13.33 -11.14 -6.52
N ARG A 334 -12.82 -10.03 -7.06
CA ARG A 334 -13.60 -8.81 -7.33
C ARG A 334 -14.13 -8.72 -8.76
N CYS A 335 -13.70 -9.60 -9.66
CA CYS A 335 -14.17 -9.64 -11.04
C CYS A 335 -15.53 -10.37 -11.12
N ASP A 336 -16.53 -9.82 -10.44
CA ASP A 336 -17.88 -10.39 -10.28
C ASP A 336 -18.92 -9.85 -11.28
N GLY A 337 -18.49 -8.94 -12.18
CA GLY A 337 -19.36 -8.26 -13.14
C GLY A 337 -20.25 -7.18 -12.55
N ARG A 338 -20.08 -6.79 -11.27
CA ARG A 338 -20.92 -5.78 -10.61
C ARG A 338 -20.33 -4.37 -10.65
N ARG A 339 -19.01 -4.27 -10.56
CA ARG A 339 -18.26 -3.00 -10.55
C ARG A 339 -17.54 -2.80 -11.86
N ASP A 340 -17.42 -1.57 -12.31
CA ASP A 340 -16.55 -1.26 -13.43
C ASP A 340 -15.06 -1.21 -13.02
N LEU A 341 -14.16 -1.23 -14.00
CA LEU A 341 -12.71 -1.21 -13.75
C LEU A 341 -12.23 0.05 -13.03
N ARG A 342 -12.91 1.19 -13.21
CA ARG A 342 -12.54 2.45 -12.55
C ARG A 342 -12.91 2.39 -11.07
N GLU A 343 -14.10 1.91 -10.75
CA GLU A 343 -14.52 1.66 -9.37
C GLU A 343 -13.61 0.65 -8.69
N LEU A 344 -13.33 -0.48 -9.35
CA LEU A 344 -12.44 -1.52 -8.84
C LEU A 344 -11.05 -0.97 -8.51
N ALA A 345 -10.44 -0.21 -9.42
CA ALA A 345 -9.10 0.34 -9.21
C ALA A 345 -9.04 1.38 -8.07
N ARG A 346 -10.16 2.05 -7.76
CA ARG A 346 -10.24 3.05 -6.68
C ARG A 346 -10.41 2.42 -5.31
N VAL A 347 -11.22 1.37 -5.21
CA VAL A 347 -11.49 0.71 -3.92
C VAL A 347 -10.50 -0.41 -3.60
N ALA A 348 -9.76 -0.92 -4.58
CA ALA A 348 -8.71 -1.89 -4.32
C ALA A 348 -7.56 -1.28 -3.49
N PRO A 349 -7.02 -2.01 -2.49
CA PRO A 349 -5.83 -1.60 -1.73
C PRO A 349 -4.55 -1.89 -2.54
N LEU A 350 -4.55 -1.58 -3.84
CA LEU A 350 -3.51 -1.87 -4.81
C LEU A 350 -3.35 -0.67 -5.74
N ARG A 351 -2.12 -0.39 -6.22
CA ARG A 351 -1.91 0.77 -7.11
C ARG A 351 -2.73 0.57 -8.38
N GLU A 352 -3.31 1.64 -8.91
CA GLU A 352 -4.14 1.58 -10.12
C GLU A 352 -3.39 0.89 -11.27
N LEU A 353 -2.11 1.21 -11.46
CA LEU A 353 -1.29 0.56 -12.48
C LEU A 353 -1.21 -0.96 -12.28
N ASP A 354 -1.02 -1.42 -11.06
CA ASP A 354 -0.94 -2.86 -10.74
C ASP A 354 -2.29 -3.55 -10.97
N VAL A 355 -3.40 -2.88 -10.64
CA VAL A 355 -4.76 -3.36 -10.95
C VAL A 355 -4.94 -3.51 -12.45
N LEU A 356 -4.63 -2.47 -13.24
CA LEU A 356 -4.80 -2.49 -14.68
C LEU A 356 -3.91 -3.53 -15.36
N LYS A 357 -2.64 -3.68 -14.92
CA LYS A 357 -1.72 -4.73 -15.38
C LYS A 357 -2.28 -6.13 -15.10
N ALA A 358 -2.79 -6.37 -13.89
CA ALA A 358 -3.35 -7.66 -13.52
C ALA A 358 -4.61 -7.99 -14.34
N ILE A 359 -5.53 -7.03 -14.48
CA ILE A 359 -6.75 -7.18 -15.29
C ILE A 359 -6.41 -7.47 -16.75
N ARG A 360 -5.43 -6.75 -17.32
CA ARG A 360 -4.94 -7.00 -18.68
C ARG A 360 -4.43 -8.43 -18.84
N ARG A 361 -3.54 -8.86 -17.95
CA ARG A 361 -3.00 -10.21 -17.95
C ARG A 361 -4.10 -11.27 -17.80
N PHE A 362 -5.12 -11.02 -16.99
CA PHE A 362 -6.26 -11.94 -16.85
C PHE A 362 -7.10 -12.02 -18.12
N ALA A 363 -7.33 -10.90 -18.79
CA ALA A 363 -8.06 -10.86 -20.07
C ALA A 363 -7.28 -11.59 -21.18
N ASP A 364 -5.98 -11.32 -21.30
CA ASP A 364 -5.11 -11.95 -22.31
C ASP A 364 -4.99 -13.47 -22.09
N ALA A 365 -5.02 -13.92 -20.83
CA ALA A 365 -5.05 -15.34 -20.46
C ALA A 365 -6.45 -15.98 -20.54
N GLY A 366 -7.49 -15.22 -20.92
CA GLY A 366 -8.87 -15.70 -21.00
C GLY A 366 -9.54 -16.00 -19.66
N LEU A 367 -8.96 -15.57 -18.55
CA LEU A 367 -9.47 -15.78 -17.19
C LEU A 367 -10.64 -14.85 -16.86
N VAL A 368 -10.59 -13.63 -17.39
CA VAL A 368 -11.57 -12.56 -17.17
C VAL A 368 -12.10 -12.05 -18.51
N GLU A 369 -13.41 -11.91 -18.60
CA GLU A 369 -14.08 -11.20 -19.69
C GLU A 369 -14.29 -9.74 -19.28
N LEU A 370 -14.03 -8.80 -20.19
CA LEU A 370 -14.29 -7.39 -19.98
C LEU A 370 -15.56 -7.02 -20.74
N GLY A 371 -16.65 -6.80 -20.00
CA GLY A 371 -17.95 -6.41 -20.54
C GLY A 371 -18.00 -5.01 -21.12
#